data_AF-A0A183C6B5-F1
#
_entry.id   AF-A0A183C6B5-F1
#
_cell.length_a   1.000
_cell.length_b   1.000
_cell.length_c   1.000
_cell.angle_alpha   90.00
_cell.angle_beta   90.00
_cell.angle_gamma   90.00
#
_symmetry.space_group_name_H-M   'P 1'
#
loop_
_entity.id
_entity.type
_entity.pdbx_description
1 polymer ?
#
loop_
_entity_poly.entity_id
_entity_poly.type
_entity_poly.pdbx_seq_one_letter_code
_entity_poly.pdbx_strand_id
1 'polypeptide(L)'
;MVNPFDEDNDDFIRKARAGRGLEPTKSYTTTAAVGGSQSIEEQIAADEKEIERYLQASLDSTQRSRQQLGSSERLAESTASELLEQREKLERAEQNLDTIHQTTQHTQRSLNSLKSLFGGLLRNKLSRAPKEVVNQSQQPQQQQTRPLHSKLQTPTGAGATTTTPSSSSGKTGAAASQSLNASSRAYIEGTRWETMDNEIDNNLDSMSSQLNRLKTLGAALGDEVDDQNQMLDRIHKKTERNDGVIRSQEDQMRKLLG
;
A
#
# COMPACT_ATOMS: atom_id res chain seq x y z
N MET A 1 -43.95 43.92 -32.32
CA MET A 1 -42.55 44.16 -31.90
C MET A 1 -41.74 43.01 -32.46
N VAL A 2 -40.83 43.30 -33.39
CA VAL A 2 -39.94 42.33 -34.04
C VAL A 2 -38.59 42.43 -33.34
N ASN A 3 -38.02 41.28 -32.97
CA ASN A 3 -36.77 41.14 -32.21
C ASN A 3 -35.56 41.30 -33.17
N PRO A 4 -34.66 42.27 -32.97
CA PRO A 4 -33.61 42.61 -33.94
C PRO A 4 -32.27 41.88 -33.71
N PHE A 5 -32.26 40.65 -33.19
CA PHE A 5 -31.03 39.92 -32.83
C PHE A 5 -30.89 38.49 -33.40
N ASP A 6 -31.73 38.09 -34.37
CA ASP A 6 -31.80 36.70 -34.84
C ASP A 6 -31.22 36.45 -36.26
N GLU A 7 -30.38 37.33 -36.80
CA GLU A 7 -29.69 37.07 -38.08
C GLU A 7 -28.19 37.34 -37.92
N ASP A 8 -27.38 36.27 -37.80
CA ASP A 8 -25.95 36.18 -38.23
C ASP A 8 -25.16 35.03 -37.54
N ASN A 9 -25.68 33.80 -37.51
CA ASN A 9 -24.92 32.64 -36.97
C ASN A 9 -24.70 31.47 -37.96
N ASP A 10 -25.24 31.52 -39.17
CA ASP A 10 -25.19 30.37 -40.09
C ASP A 10 -23.98 30.34 -41.03
N ASP A 11 -23.19 31.41 -41.10
CA ASP A 11 -22.05 31.49 -42.03
C ASP A 11 -20.73 30.95 -41.45
N PHE A 12 -20.63 30.84 -40.12
CA PHE A 12 -19.43 30.33 -39.44
C PHE A 12 -19.26 28.81 -39.58
N ILE A 13 -20.37 28.07 -39.69
CA ILE A 13 -20.36 26.60 -39.72
C ILE A 13 -19.99 26.06 -41.12
N ARG A 14 -20.25 26.80 -42.20
CA ARG A 14 -19.97 26.33 -43.57
C ARG A 14 -18.49 26.30 -43.94
N LYS A 15 -17.65 27.07 -43.26
CA LYS A 15 -16.22 27.20 -43.59
C LYS A 15 -15.35 26.08 -43.00
N ALA A 16 -15.87 25.29 -42.06
CA ALA A 16 -15.13 24.22 -41.38
C ALA A 16 -15.02 22.90 -42.17
N ARG A 17 -15.62 22.79 -43.37
CA ARG A 17 -15.68 21.52 -44.14
C ARG A 17 -14.71 21.41 -45.33
N ALA A 18 -13.81 22.35 -45.56
CA ALA A 18 -12.90 22.28 -46.70
C ALA A 18 -11.43 22.41 -46.28
N GLY A 19 -10.69 21.29 -46.36
CA GLY A 19 -9.22 21.29 -46.49
C GLY A 19 -8.46 20.58 -45.37
N ARG A 20 -8.21 19.27 -45.54
CA ARG A 20 -7.09 18.58 -44.87
C ARG A 20 -5.82 18.83 -45.68
N GLY A 21 -4.96 19.72 -45.18
CA GLY A 21 -3.54 19.80 -45.49
C GLY A 21 -2.73 19.56 -44.21
N LEU A 22 -1.55 18.96 -44.33
CA LEU A 22 -0.58 18.81 -43.24
C LEU A 22 -0.15 20.21 -42.78
N GLU A 23 -0.69 20.67 -41.66
CA GLU A 23 -0.35 21.97 -41.07
C GLU A 23 0.95 21.84 -40.25
N PRO A 24 1.92 22.77 -40.40
CA PRO A 24 2.97 22.95 -39.39
C PRO A 24 2.31 23.35 -38.07
N THR A 25 2.83 22.86 -36.94
CA THR A 25 2.36 23.18 -35.59
C THR A 25 2.10 24.68 -35.47
N LYS A 26 0.88 25.07 -35.14
CA LYS A 26 0.46 26.48 -35.07
C LYS A 26 1.29 27.20 -33.99
N SER A 27 2.29 27.96 -34.41
CA SER A 27 2.79 29.12 -33.65
C SER A 27 1.88 30.30 -33.96
N TYR A 28 1.57 31.15 -32.98
CA TYR A 28 0.59 32.25 -33.07
C TYR A 28 0.96 33.42 -34.00
N THR A 29 1.71 33.20 -35.08
CA THR A 29 1.97 34.21 -36.11
C THR A 29 0.95 34.12 -37.24
N THR A 30 -0.32 34.41 -36.94
CA THR A 30 -1.27 34.93 -37.95
C THR A 30 -2.24 35.87 -37.25
N THR A 31 -1.76 37.07 -36.93
CA THR A 31 -2.64 38.25 -36.91
C THR A 31 -2.21 39.13 -38.07
N ALA A 32 -3.18 39.48 -38.90
CA ALA A 32 -2.97 40.28 -40.11
C ALA A 32 -2.36 41.64 -39.74
N ALA A 33 -1.33 42.02 -40.49
CA ALA A 33 -0.60 43.27 -40.33
C ALA A 33 -1.54 44.50 -40.26
N VAL A 34 -1.62 45.11 -39.08
CA VAL A 34 -2.08 46.49 -38.89
C VAL A 34 -0.99 47.21 -38.12
N GLY A 35 -0.55 48.35 -38.68
CA GLY A 35 0.61 49.13 -38.23
C GLY A 35 0.50 49.62 -36.79
N GLY A 36 1.01 48.81 -35.86
CA GLY A 36 1.26 49.10 -34.45
C GLY A 36 1.91 47.91 -33.71
N SER A 37 2.38 46.92 -34.49
CA SER A 37 2.46 45.50 -34.15
C SER A 37 3.60 45.11 -33.21
N GLN A 38 4.73 45.83 -33.24
CA GLN A 38 5.96 45.36 -32.60
C GLN A 38 5.85 45.20 -31.08
N SER A 39 5.15 46.11 -30.39
CA SER A 39 5.01 46.05 -28.92
C SER A 39 4.05 44.94 -28.47
N ILE A 40 3.07 44.56 -29.29
CA ILE A 40 2.11 43.49 -28.97
C ILE A 40 2.74 42.12 -29.28
N GLU A 41 3.45 42.01 -30.39
CA GLU A 41 4.20 40.79 -30.74
C GLU A 41 5.27 40.46 -29.69
N GLU A 42 5.98 41.47 -29.16
CA GLU A 42 6.96 41.29 -28.09
C GLU A 42 6.32 40.83 -26.78
N GLN A 43 5.15 41.37 -26.42
CA GLN A 43 4.40 40.94 -25.24
C GLN A 43 3.90 39.50 -25.37
N ILE A 44 3.32 39.14 -26.52
CA ILE A 44 2.87 37.77 -26.79
C ILE A 44 4.04 36.79 -26.71
N ALA A 45 5.17 37.10 -27.35
CA ALA A 45 6.36 36.24 -27.29
C ALA A 45 6.91 36.08 -25.86
N ALA A 46 6.82 37.12 -25.02
CA ALA A 46 7.18 37.05 -23.62
C ALA A 46 6.25 36.11 -22.83
N ASP A 47 4.94 36.24 -23.04
CA ASP A 47 3.92 35.40 -22.39
C ASP A 47 4.06 33.93 -22.81
N GLU A 48 4.31 33.65 -24.10
CA GLU A 48 4.54 32.30 -24.62
C GLU A 48 5.74 31.62 -23.93
N LYS A 49 6.83 32.36 -23.76
CA LYS A 49 8.04 31.88 -23.10
C LYS A 49 7.80 31.61 -21.61
N GLU A 50 6.96 32.43 -20.97
CA GLU A 50 6.58 32.22 -19.59
C GLU A 50 5.72 30.97 -19.42
N ILE A 51 4.71 30.76 -20.27
CA ILE A 51 3.87 29.54 -20.28
C ILE A 51 4.72 28.29 -20.47
N GLU A 52 5.62 28.28 -21.45
CA GLU A 52 6.51 27.14 -21.69
C GLU A 52 7.41 26.85 -20.49
N ARG A 53 7.97 27.89 -19.87
CA ARG A 53 8.77 27.75 -18.65
C ARG A 53 7.97 27.09 -17.53
N TYR A 54 6.71 27.51 -17.33
CA TYR A 54 5.84 26.92 -16.30
C TYR A 54 5.50 25.46 -16.59
N LEU A 55 5.14 25.13 -17.83
CA LEU A 55 4.85 23.75 -18.22
C LEU A 55 6.08 22.86 -18.07
N GLN A 56 7.25 23.32 -18.49
CA GLN A 56 8.50 22.57 -18.33
C GLN A 56 8.82 22.34 -16.84
N ALA A 57 8.70 23.38 -16.02
CA ALA A 57 8.94 23.27 -14.58
C ALA A 57 7.95 22.29 -13.91
N SER A 58 6.69 22.29 -14.34
CA SER A 58 5.66 21.36 -13.87
C SER A 58 5.96 19.92 -14.30
N LEU A 59 6.35 19.70 -15.56
CA LEU A 59 6.75 18.39 -16.06
C LEU A 59 7.95 17.84 -15.27
N ASP A 60 9.01 18.62 -15.11
CA ASP A 60 10.19 18.21 -14.34
C ASP A 60 9.82 17.90 -12.87
N SER A 61 8.89 18.68 -12.29
CA SER A 61 8.42 18.46 -10.93
C SER A 61 7.64 17.15 -10.80
N THR A 62 6.68 16.90 -11.70
CA THR A 62 5.90 15.65 -11.69
C THR A 62 6.79 14.43 -11.94
N GLN A 63 7.80 14.53 -12.80
CA GLN A 63 8.78 13.46 -13.01
C GLN A 63 9.60 13.17 -11.75
N ARG A 64 10.12 14.19 -11.06
CA ARG A 64 10.82 14.02 -9.78
C ARG A 64 9.92 13.38 -8.73
N SER A 65 8.68 13.83 -8.60
CA SER A 65 7.72 13.25 -7.66
C SER A 65 7.42 11.78 -7.98
N ARG A 66 7.25 11.40 -9.25
CA ARG A 66 7.09 10.00 -9.64
C ARG A 66 8.28 9.13 -9.25
N GLN A 67 9.51 9.63 -9.47
CA GLN A 67 10.72 8.90 -9.06
C GLN A 67 10.77 8.71 -7.55
N GLN A 68 10.44 9.76 -6.78
CA GLN A 68 10.38 9.68 -5.33
C GLN A 68 9.32 8.69 -4.85
N LEU A 69 8.11 8.72 -5.41
CA LEU A 69 7.04 7.78 -5.07
C LEU A 69 7.45 6.32 -5.37
N GLY A 70 8.05 6.07 -6.53
CA GLY A 70 8.57 4.74 -6.86
C GLY A 70 9.69 4.29 -5.92
N SER A 71 10.52 5.21 -5.41
CA SER A 71 11.53 4.87 -4.40
C SER A 71 10.90 4.54 -3.04
N SER A 72 9.86 5.28 -2.62
CA SER A 72 9.12 5.01 -1.39
C SER A 72 8.39 3.68 -1.44
N GLU A 73 7.86 3.32 -2.62
CA GLU A 73 7.16 2.07 -2.84
C GLU A 73 8.08 0.86 -2.70
N ARG A 74 9.26 0.90 -3.32
CA ARG A 74 10.28 -0.16 -3.15
C ARG A 74 10.73 -0.29 -1.69
N LEU A 75 10.92 0.84 -1.01
CA LEU A 75 11.26 0.83 0.40
C LEU A 75 10.16 0.14 1.22
N ALA A 76 8.90 0.51 0.98
CA ALA A 76 7.76 -0.08 1.67
C ALA A 76 7.58 -1.58 1.36
N GLU A 77 7.87 -2.04 0.13
CA GLU A 77 7.89 -3.46 -0.23
C GLU A 77 9.00 -4.24 0.52
N SER A 78 10.20 -3.65 0.65
CA SER A 78 11.29 -4.21 1.44
C SER A 78 10.88 -4.33 2.91
N THR A 79 10.35 -3.24 3.47
CA THR A 79 9.85 -3.23 4.85
C THR A 79 8.74 -4.26 5.07
N ALA A 80 7.82 -4.43 4.12
CA ALA A 80 6.78 -5.45 4.19
C ALA A 80 7.37 -6.87 4.25
N SER A 81 8.39 -7.13 3.44
CA SER A 81 9.07 -8.43 3.41
C SER A 81 9.80 -8.71 4.73
N GLU A 82 10.47 -7.70 5.29
CA GLU A 82 11.12 -7.78 6.60
C GLU A 82 10.12 -8.05 7.72
N LEU A 83 8.97 -7.36 7.74
CA LEU A 83 7.92 -7.60 8.73
C LEU A 83 7.37 -9.03 8.64
N LEU A 84 7.21 -9.59 7.44
CA LEU A 84 6.79 -10.99 7.28
C LEU A 84 7.82 -11.97 7.87
N GLU A 85 9.12 -11.74 7.62
CA GLU A 85 10.18 -12.56 8.20
C GLU A 85 10.23 -12.43 9.73
N GLN A 86 10.06 -11.22 10.25
CA GLN A 86 9.99 -10.97 11.70
C GLN A 86 8.79 -11.70 12.33
N ARG A 87 7.61 -11.64 11.70
CA ARG A 87 6.43 -12.38 12.16
C ARG A 87 6.72 -13.88 12.27
N GLU A 88 7.35 -14.47 11.26
CA GLU A 88 7.69 -15.89 11.27
C GLU A 88 8.64 -16.27 12.42
N LYS A 89 9.59 -15.38 12.76
CA LYS A 89 10.47 -15.56 13.92
C LYS A 89 9.70 -15.49 15.23
N LEU A 90 8.77 -14.54 15.37
CA LEU A 90 7.93 -14.41 16.56
C LEU A 90 7.00 -15.63 16.73
N GLU A 91 6.39 -16.11 15.65
CA GLU A 91 5.56 -17.33 15.66
C GLU A 91 6.34 -18.55 16.14
N ARG A 92 7.58 -18.74 15.65
CA ARG A 92 8.48 -19.79 16.15
C ARG A 92 8.84 -19.61 17.62
N ALA A 93 9.13 -18.39 18.05
CA ALA A 93 9.44 -18.10 19.44
C ALA A 93 8.26 -18.44 20.36
N GLU A 94 7.04 -18.07 19.96
CA GLU A 94 5.82 -18.41 20.70
C GLU A 94 5.61 -19.93 20.79
N GLN A 95 5.77 -20.66 19.67
CA GLN A 95 5.66 -22.13 19.66
C GLN A 95 6.72 -22.82 20.54
N ASN A 96 7.95 -22.30 20.53
CA ASN A 96 9.02 -22.82 21.39
C ASN A 96 8.68 -22.61 22.87
N LEU A 97 8.11 -21.47 23.24
CA LEU A 97 7.66 -21.21 24.60
C LEU A 97 6.52 -22.16 25.02
N ASP A 98 5.59 -22.47 24.12
CA ASP A 98 4.55 -23.46 24.40
C ASP A 98 5.12 -24.87 24.59
N THR A 99 6.13 -25.23 23.79
CA THR A 99 6.85 -26.51 23.92
C THR A 99 7.61 -26.61 25.24
N ILE A 100 8.28 -25.52 25.64
CA ILE A 100 8.95 -25.41 26.94
C ILE A 100 7.92 -25.60 28.05
N HIS A 101 6.79 -24.91 27.98
CA HIS A 101 5.73 -25.05 28.98
C HIS A 101 5.26 -26.50 29.14
N GLN A 102 4.98 -27.19 28.02
CA GLN A 102 4.58 -28.60 28.02
C GLN A 102 5.67 -29.51 28.61
N THR A 103 6.93 -29.26 28.26
CA THR A 103 8.09 -30.00 28.76
C THR A 103 8.22 -29.82 30.26
N THR A 104 8.15 -28.58 30.74
CA THR A 104 8.13 -28.23 32.15
C THR A 104 6.98 -28.91 32.89
N GLN A 105 5.77 -29.00 32.32
CA GLN A 105 4.68 -29.77 32.95
C GLN A 105 5.00 -31.26 33.07
N HIS A 106 5.61 -31.86 32.05
CA HIS A 106 6.05 -33.25 32.09
C HIS A 106 7.13 -33.45 33.16
N THR A 107 8.14 -32.58 33.18
CA THR A 107 9.20 -32.55 34.20
C THR A 107 8.62 -32.46 35.60
N GLN A 108 7.61 -31.61 35.84
CA GLN A 108 6.97 -31.51 37.15
C GLN A 108 6.36 -32.83 37.62
N ARG A 109 5.69 -33.57 36.73
CA ARG A 109 5.11 -34.88 37.05
C ARG A 109 6.20 -35.88 37.42
N SER A 110 7.31 -35.88 36.68
CA SER A 110 8.48 -36.70 36.96
C SER A 110 9.17 -36.33 38.28
N LEU A 111 9.31 -35.04 38.60
CA LEU A 111 9.88 -34.61 39.88
C LEU A 111 8.98 -35.01 41.06
N ASN A 112 7.66 -34.90 40.89
CA ASN A 112 6.69 -35.34 41.89
C ASN A 112 6.76 -36.86 42.12
N SER A 113 6.94 -37.66 41.07
CA SER A 113 7.10 -39.12 41.20
C SER A 113 8.42 -39.48 41.88
N LEU A 114 9.55 -38.82 41.54
CA LEU A 114 10.85 -39.04 42.18
C LEU A 114 10.81 -38.69 43.68
N LYS A 115 10.21 -37.55 44.06
CA LYS A 115 10.01 -37.19 45.47
C LYS A 115 9.26 -38.28 46.25
N SER A 116 8.25 -38.89 45.61
CA SER A 116 7.49 -39.99 46.21
C SER A 116 8.31 -41.26 46.42
N LEU A 117 9.34 -41.51 45.61
CA LEU A 117 10.20 -42.68 45.74
C LEU A 117 11.22 -42.50 46.88
N PHE A 118 11.88 -41.34 46.94
CA PHE A 118 12.87 -41.07 48.00
C PHE A 118 12.26 -40.83 49.39
N GLY A 119 11.01 -40.33 49.47
CA GLY A 119 10.31 -40.13 50.74
C GLY A 119 9.42 -41.30 51.21
N GLY A 120 9.10 -42.25 50.34
CA GLY A 120 8.08 -43.28 50.59
C GLY A 120 8.55 -44.74 50.49
N LEU A 121 9.72 -45.02 49.91
CA LEU A 121 10.17 -46.41 49.68
C LEU A 121 10.67 -47.16 50.94
N LEU A 122 10.64 -46.55 52.13
CA LEU A 122 10.78 -47.30 53.39
C LEU A 122 9.45 -47.77 53.98
N ARG A 123 8.30 -47.43 53.39
CA ARG A 123 7.01 -47.92 53.89
C ARG A 123 5.94 -47.90 52.81
N ASN A 124 5.69 -49.08 52.26
CA ASN A 124 4.40 -49.54 51.70
C ASN A 124 4.35 -49.81 50.17
N LYS A 125 4.70 -51.05 49.84
CA LYS A 125 3.97 -51.98 48.95
C LYS A 125 3.51 -51.44 47.57
N LEU A 126 4.31 -51.79 46.57
CA LEU A 126 3.92 -52.44 45.31
C LEU A 126 2.40 -52.63 45.11
N SER A 127 1.75 -51.79 44.28
CA SER A 127 0.63 -52.10 43.37
C SER A 127 -0.12 -50.82 43.01
N ARG A 128 -0.01 -50.37 41.74
CA ARG A 128 -1.08 -49.83 40.89
C ARG A 128 -0.48 -49.05 39.71
N ALA A 129 -0.50 -49.65 38.53
CA ALA A 129 -0.14 -48.99 37.27
C ALA A 129 -1.17 -47.92 36.89
N PRO A 130 -0.76 -46.74 36.39
CA PRO A 130 -1.71 -45.77 35.86
C PRO A 130 -2.06 -46.11 34.40
N LYS A 131 -3.34 -45.98 34.07
CA LYS A 131 -3.88 -46.11 32.72
C LYS A 131 -3.46 -44.90 31.87
N GLU A 132 -3.07 -45.17 30.64
CA GLU A 132 -2.82 -44.17 29.60
C GLU A 132 -4.05 -43.26 29.42
N VAL A 133 -3.82 -41.96 29.52
CA VAL A 133 -4.76 -40.94 29.08
C VAL A 133 -4.29 -40.48 27.72
N VAL A 134 -4.97 -40.98 26.68
CA VAL A 134 -4.86 -40.48 25.31
C VAL A 134 -5.36 -39.05 25.31
N ASN A 135 -4.44 -38.08 25.31
CA ASN A 135 -4.76 -36.70 24.97
C ASN A 135 -4.79 -36.56 23.45
N GLN A 136 -5.98 -36.76 22.88
CA GLN A 136 -6.35 -36.13 21.62
C GLN A 136 -6.45 -34.63 21.88
N SER A 137 -5.39 -33.89 21.58
CA SER A 137 -5.49 -32.44 21.35
C SER A 137 -5.47 -32.21 19.85
N GLN A 138 -6.67 -32.17 19.28
CA GLN A 138 -6.97 -31.46 18.05
C GLN A 138 -6.43 -30.03 18.18
N GLN A 139 -5.53 -29.61 17.29
CA GLN A 139 -5.33 -28.20 17.06
C GLN A 139 -6.23 -27.78 15.89
N PRO A 140 -7.14 -26.81 16.09
CA PRO A 140 -7.81 -26.17 14.98
C PRO A 140 -6.76 -25.42 14.15
N GLN A 141 -6.73 -25.68 12.85
CA GLN A 141 -6.05 -24.85 11.88
C GLN A 141 -6.57 -23.41 12.02
N GLN A 142 -5.85 -22.56 12.75
CA GLN A 142 -6.05 -21.14 12.64
C GLN A 142 -5.35 -20.69 11.37
N GLN A 143 -6.07 -20.77 10.26
CA GLN A 143 -5.84 -19.92 9.10
C GLN A 143 -6.14 -18.48 9.54
N GLN A 144 -5.22 -17.85 10.28
CA GLN A 144 -5.21 -16.40 10.36
C GLN A 144 -4.73 -15.92 8.99
N THR A 145 -5.69 -15.47 8.20
CA THR A 145 -5.47 -14.87 6.88
C THR A 145 -4.44 -13.76 7.04
N ARG A 146 -3.23 -13.98 6.52
CA ARG A 146 -2.09 -13.06 6.58
C ARG A 146 -2.44 -11.76 5.83
N PRO A 147 -2.82 -10.67 6.51
CA PRO A 147 -3.36 -9.48 5.85
C PRO A 147 -2.29 -8.81 4.98
N LEU A 148 -1.04 -8.78 5.45
CA LEU A 148 0.08 -8.21 4.71
C LEU A 148 0.44 -9.04 3.47
N HIS A 149 0.52 -10.38 3.62
CA HIS A 149 0.87 -11.27 2.51
C HIS A 149 -0.17 -11.21 1.39
N SER A 150 -1.46 -11.16 1.74
CA SER A 150 -2.54 -11.03 0.75
C SER A 150 -2.46 -9.72 -0.01
N LYS A 151 -2.12 -8.61 0.66
CA LYS A 151 -2.03 -7.28 0.02
C LYS A 151 -0.78 -7.11 -0.83
N LEU A 152 0.29 -7.83 -0.50
CA LEU A 152 1.51 -7.87 -1.32
C LEU A 152 1.34 -8.72 -2.59
N GLN A 153 0.48 -9.76 -2.54
CA GLN A 153 0.20 -10.65 -3.67
C GLN A 153 -0.91 -10.19 -4.60
N THR A 154 -1.68 -9.17 -4.25
CA THR A 154 -2.63 -8.56 -5.18
C THR A 154 -1.93 -7.48 -6.01
N PRO A 155 -1.43 -7.77 -7.23
CA PRO A 155 -1.29 -6.70 -8.21
C PRO A 155 -2.70 -6.18 -8.45
N THR A 156 -2.87 -4.87 -8.29
CA THR A 156 -4.09 -4.12 -8.65
C THR A 156 -4.80 -4.73 -9.86
N GLY A 157 -5.96 -5.37 -9.64
CA GLY A 157 -6.69 -6.02 -10.73
C GLY A 157 -8.03 -6.69 -10.38
N ALA A 158 -8.27 -7.14 -9.14
CA ALA A 158 -9.56 -7.76 -8.82
C ALA A 158 -9.89 -7.65 -7.33
N GLY A 159 -10.99 -6.98 -7.00
CA GLY A 159 -11.49 -6.99 -5.62
C GLY A 159 -12.35 -5.83 -5.16
N ALA A 160 -13.09 -5.14 -6.05
CA ALA A 160 -14.23 -4.33 -5.63
C ALA A 160 -15.40 -4.59 -6.59
N THR A 161 -16.29 -5.47 -6.13
CA THR A 161 -17.70 -5.60 -6.53
C THR A 161 -18.06 -5.52 -8.02
N THR A 162 -18.45 -6.68 -8.54
CA THR A 162 -19.17 -6.93 -9.78
C THR A 162 -20.39 -6.03 -9.97
N THR A 163 -20.23 -4.95 -10.73
CA THR A 163 -21.22 -4.49 -11.71
C THR A 163 -20.46 -4.10 -12.97
N THR A 164 -20.73 -4.84 -14.04
CA THR A 164 -20.24 -4.66 -15.41
C THR A 164 -20.09 -3.20 -15.85
N PRO A 165 -18.92 -2.77 -16.39
CA PRO A 165 -18.88 -1.64 -17.29
C PRO A 165 -19.00 -2.18 -18.72
N SER A 166 -20.22 -2.11 -19.24
CA SER A 166 -20.44 -2.03 -20.68
C SER A 166 -19.56 -0.91 -21.24
N SER A 167 -18.89 -1.20 -22.35
CA SER A 167 -18.19 -0.25 -23.21
C SER A 167 -19.09 0.93 -23.55
N SER A 168 -19.02 1.97 -22.74
CA SER A 168 -19.58 3.28 -23.04
C SER A 168 -18.54 4.30 -22.63
N SER A 169 -18.15 5.10 -23.61
CA SER A 169 -17.36 6.31 -23.53
C SER A 169 -18.04 7.35 -22.63
N GLY A 170 -18.06 7.07 -21.33
CA GLY A 170 -18.67 7.89 -20.29
C GLY A 170 -17.60 8.37 -19.32
N LYS A 171 -17.13 9.58 -19.57
CA LYS A 171 -16.30 10.38 -18.66
C LYS A 171 -17.09 10.62 -17.37
N THR A 172 -16.88 9.82 -16.32
CA THR A 172 -17.47 10.08 -15.00
C THR A 172 -16.52 9.70 -13.86
N GLY A 173 -16.12 10.70 -13.07
CA GLY A 173 -16.32 10.60 -11.62
C GLY A 173 -15.14 10.35 -10.68
N ALA A 174 -13.89 10.34 -11.14
CA ALA A 174 -12.78 10.80 -10.32
C ALA A 174 -12.36 12.13 -10.93
N ALA A 175 -12.15 13.18 -10.13
CA ALA A 175 -11.53 14.39 -10.63
C ALA A 175 -10.16 13.98 -11.18
N ALA A 176 -10.08 13.73 -12.49
CA ALA A 176 -8.82 13.67 -13.21
C ALA A 176 -8.07 14.92 -12.75
N SER A 177 -6.86 14.74 -12.27
CA SER A 177 -6.05 15.85 -11.77
C SER A 177 -5.61 16.64 -12.98
N GLN A 178 -6.54 17.40 -13.56
CA GLN A 178 -6.31 18.18 -14.76
C GLN A 178 -5.36 19.31 -14.37
N SER A 179 -4.20 19.33 -14.99
CA SER A 179 -3.21 20.40 -14.84
C SER A 179 -3.78 21.77 -15.20
N LEU A 180 -4.65 21.82 -16.21
CA LEU A 180 -5.27 23.05 -16.73
C LEU A 180 -6.80 22.92 -16.86
N ASN A 181 -7.49 24.05 -16.80
CA ASN A 181 -8.94 24.10 -17.00
C ASN A 181 -9.31 23.93 -18.50
N ALA A 182 -10.59 23.67 -18.78
CA ALA A 182 -11.07 23.42 -20.14
C ALA A 182 -10.84 24.61 -21.11
N SER A 183 -10.93 25.85 -20.62
CA SER A 183 -10.68 27.03 -21.43
C SER A 183 -9.21 27.15 -21.81
N SER A 184 -8.29 26.97 -20.84
CA SER A 184 -6.85 26.95 -21.05
C SER A 184 -6.43 25.82 -21.99
N ARG A 185 -7.08 24.66 -21.93
CA ARG A 185 -6.84 23.55 -22.89
C ARG A 185 -7.21 23.91 -24.32
N ALA A 186 -8.35 24.56 -24.52
CA ALA A 186 -8.76 25.01 -25.86
C ALA A 186 -7.75 26.01 -26.47
N TYR A 187 -7.07 26.80 -25.64
CA TYR A 187 -6.03 27.73 -26.11
C TYR A 187 -4.70 27.05 -26.47
N ILE A 188 -4.42 25.86 -25.95
CA ILE A 188 -3.17 25.12 -26.25
C ILE A 188 -3.38 23.99 -27.25
N GLU A 189 -4.62 23.70 -27.65
CA GLU A 189 -4.97 22.63 -28.59
C GLU A 189 -4.22 22.77 -29.92
N GLY A 190 -3.58 21.68 -30.36
CA GLY A 190 -2.77 21.63 -31.57
C GLY A 190 -1.37 22.25 -31.45
N THR A 191 -0.95 22.64 -30.24
CA THR A 191 0.38 23.21 -29.98
C THR A 191 1.29 22.25 -29.22
N ARG A 192 2.59 22.55 -29.14
CA ARG A 192 3.53 21.76 -28.31
C ARG A 192 3.14 21.74 -26.83
N TRP A 193 2.44 22.77 -26.35
CA TRP A 193 2.01 22.88 -24.96
C TRP A 193 0.92 21.86 -24.61
N GLU A 194 0.07 21.47 -25.56
CA GLU A 194 -0.90 20.38 -25.36
C GLU A 194 -0.19 19.07 -25.04
N THR A 195 0.89 18.73 -25.77
CA THR A 195 1.67 17.53 -25.49
C THR A 195 2.27 17.55 -24.09
N MET A 196 2.85 18.68 -23.68
CA MET A 196 3.41 18.84 -22.33
C MET A 196 2.33 18.75 -21.25
N ASP A 197 1.18 19.37 -21.48
CA ASP A 197 0.03 19.34 -20.56
C ASP A 197 -0.52 17.90 -20.39
N ASN A 198 -0.65 17.18 -21.50
CA ASN A 198 -1.07 15.77 -21.49
C ASN A 198 -0.04 14.88 -20.76
N GLU A 199 1.26 15.13 -20.90
CA GLU A 199 2.28 14.40 -20.14
C GLU A 199 2.20 14.69 -18.64
N ILE A 200 1.94 15.94 -18.24
CA ILE A 200 1.73 16.33 -16.85
C ILE A 200 0.51 15.58 -16.28
N ASP A 201 -0.63 15.59 -16.98
CA ASP A 201 -1.83 14.84 -16.59
C ASP A 201 -1.54 13.36 -16.38
N ASN A 202 -0.88 12.72 -17.36
CA ASN A 202 -0.52 11.30 -17.27
C ASN A 202 0.41 11.03 -16.08
N ASN A 203 1.33 11.96 -15.78
CA ASN A 203 2.18 11.85 -14.62
C ASN A 203 1.38 11.97 -13.31
N LEU A 204 0.46 12.93 -13.22
CA LEU A 204 -0.40 13.14 -12.05
C LEU A 204 -1.31 11.93 -11.79
N ASP A 205 -1.90 11.36 -12.83
CA ASP A 205 -2.70 10.14 -12.73
C ASP A 205 -1.84 8.96 -12.23
N SER A 206 -0.64 8.78 -12.78
CA SER A 206 0.32 7.76 -12.31
C SER A 206 0.72 7.98 -10.84
N MET A 207 0.95 9.24 -10.44
CA MET A 207 1.27 9.60 -9.05
C MET A 207 0.10 9.29 -8.12
N SER A 208 -1.14 9.59 -8.53
CA SER A 208 -2.34 9.31 -7.73
C SER A 208 -2.51 7.82 -7.46
N SER A 209 -2.24 6.98 -8.47
CA SER A 209 -2.28 5.53 -8.35
C SER A 209 -1.18 5.02 -7.41
N GLN A 210 0.06 5.49 -7.57
CA GLN A 210 1.19 5.16 -6.68
C GLN A 210 0.91 5.57 -5.23
N LEU A 211 0.32 6.75 -5.01
CA LEU A 211 -0.06 7.22 -3.68
C LEU A 211 -1.15 6.34 -3.05
N ASN A 212 -2.12 5.87 -3.84
CA ASN A 212 -3.15 4.94 -3.34
C ASN A 212 -2.54 3.57 -2.98
N ARG A 213 -1.60 3.06 -3.78
CA ARG A 213 -0.86 1.84 -3.48
C ARG A 213 -0.03 2.00 -2.19
N LEU A 214 0.72 3.08 -2.07
CA LEU A 214 1.48 3.43 -0.87
C LEU A 214 0.58 3.56 0.37
N LYS A 215 -0.59 4.19 0.24
CA LYS A 215 -1.58 4.27 1.34
C LYS A 215 -2.04 2.88 1.78
N THR A 216 -2.37 2.02 0.83
CA THR A 216 -2.83 0.65 1.11
C THR A 216 -1.73 -0.17 1.78
N LEU A 217 -0.50 -0.04 1.30
CA LEU A 217 0.67 -0.71 1.86
C LEU A 217 1.00 -0.17 3.25
N GLY A 218 1.01 1.15 3.44
CA GLY A 218 1.24 1.80 4.73
C GLY A 218 0.23 1.39 5.79
N ALA A 219 -1.05 1.29 5.43
CA ALA A 219 -2.08 0.77 6.34
C ALA A 219 -1.81 -0.69 6.72
N ALA A 220 -1.48 -1.54 5.74
CA ALA A 220 -1.16 -2.94 5.99
C ALA A 220 0.08 -3.13 6.87
N LEU A 221 1.13 -2.33 6.63
CA LEU A 221 2.35 -2.31 7.45
C LEU A 221 2.02 -1.90 8.89
N GLY A 222 1.16 -0.89 9.08
CA GLY A 222 0.67 -0.49 10.39
C GLY A 222 -0.06 -1.62 11.12
N ASP A 223 -1.04 -2.23 10.46
CA ASP A 223 -1.80 -3.36 11.01
C ASP A 223 -0.88 -4.53 11.41
N GLU A 224 0.13 -4.84 10.59
CA GLU A 224 1.10 -5.91 10.86
C GLU A 224 2.02 -5.60 12.05
N VAL A 225 2.44 -4.34 12.21
CA VAL A 225 3.21 -3.91 13.38
C VAL A 225 2.37 -4.03 14.65
N ASP A 226 1.10 -3.63 14.62
CA ASP A 226 0.19 -3.74 15.77
C ASP A 226 -0.06 -5.21 16.15
N ASP A 227 -0.25 -6.09 15.16
CA ASP A 227 -0.36 -7.54 15.36
C ASP A 227 0.90 -8.12 16.02
N GLN A 228 2.08 -7.75 15.51
CA GLN A 228 3.36 -8.21 16.06
C GLN A 228 3.61 -7.68 17.47
N ASN A 229 3.22 -6.44 17.79
CA ASN A 229 3.28 -5.90 19.15
C ASN A 229 2.45 -6.74 20.12
N GLN A 230 1.23 -7.14 19.74
CA GLN A 230 0.41 -8.04 20.56
C GLN A 230 1.04 -9.43 20.71
N MET A 231 1.73 -9.93 19.68
CA MET A 231 2.47 -11.20 19.75
C MET A 231 3.64 -11.10 20.73
N LEU A 232 4.40 -10.01 20.70
CA LEU A 232 5.48 -9.74 21.64
C LEU A 232 4.98 -9.73 23.09
N ASP A 233 3.83 -9.11 23.37
CA ASP A 233 3.23 -9.12 24.71
C ASP A 233 2.86 -10.54 25.19
N ARG A 234 2.33 -11.38 24.29
CA ARG A 234 2.03 -12.79 24.59
C ARG A 234 3.30 -13.59 24.86
N ILE A 235 4.30 -13.43 24.01
CA ILE A 235 5.64 -14.06 24.13
C ILE A 235 6.29 -13.64 25.45
N HIS A 236 6.26 -12.36 25.81
CA HIS A 236 6.80 -11.85 27.06
C HIS A 236 6.14 -12.54 28.27
N LYS A 237 4.80 -12.54 28.31
CA LYS A 237 4.04 -13.18 29.40
C LYS A 237 4.24 -14.70 29.46
N LYS A 238 4.45 -15.38 28.32
CA LYS A 238 4.78 -16.81 28.29
C LYS A 238 6.20 -17.07 28.79
N THR A 239 7.16 -16.23 28.40
CA THR A 239 8.55 -16.28 28.85
C THR A 239 8.65 -16.13 30.37
N GLU A 240 8.05 -15.09 30.96
CA GLU A 240 8.08 -14.87 32.42
C GLU A 240 7.51 -16.07 33.20
N ARG A 241 6.39 -16.64 32.72
CA ARG A 241 5.78 -17.82 33.34
C ARG A 241 6.71 -19.03 33.26
N ASN A 242 7.26 -19.30 32.07
CA ASN A 242 8.15 -20.44 31.88
C ASN A 242 9.43 -20.31 32.71
N ASP A 243 10.06 -19.13 32.74
CA ASP A 243 11.24 -18.85 33.57
C ASP A 243 10.95 -19.10 35.06
N GLY A 244 9.82 -18.60 35.58
CA GLY A 244 9.41 -18.84 36.96
C GLY A 244 9.24 -20.34 37.28
N VAL A 245 8.59 -21.10 36.39
CA VAL A 245 8.41 -22.55 36.63
C VAL A 245 9.73 -23.30 36.52
N ILE A 246 10.59 -22.99 35.54
CA ILE A 246 11.90 -23.62 35.36
C ILE A 246 12.76 -23.41 36.61
N ARG A 247 12.87 -22.18 37.12
CA ARG A 247 13.62 -21.88 38.36
C ARG A 247 13.09 -22.69 39.54
N SER A 248 11.77 -22.78 39.68
CA SER A 248 11.16 -23.57 40.76
C SER A 248 11.49 -25.07 40.65
N GLN A 249 11.56 -25.60 39.44
CA GLN A 249 11.93 -26.99 39.17
C GLN A 249 13.41 -27.24 39.40
N GLU A 250 14.27 -26.31 39.03
CA GLU A 250 15.70 -26.36 39.30
C GLU A 250 15.99 -26.42 40.81
N ASP A 251 15.31 -25.58 41.59
CA ASP A 251 15.40 -25.62 43.06
C ASP A 251 14.90 -26.96 43.64
N GLN A 252 13.82 -27.53 43.07
CA GLN A 252 13.32 -28.84 43.48
C GLN A 252 14.31 -29.96 43.15
N MET A 253 14.88 -29.95 41.94
CA MET A 253 15.91 -30.91 41.53
C MET A 253 17.14 -30.84 42.43
N ARG A 254 17.63 -29.62 42.72
CA ARG A 254 18.78 -29.43 43.61
C ARG A 254 18.55 -29.96 45.02
N LYS A 255 17.31 -29.88 45.53
CA LYS A 255 16.93 -30.46 46.83
C LYS A 255 16.82 -31.98 46.78
N LEU A 256 16.40 -32.57 45.66
CA LEU A 256 16.33 -34.03 45.49
C LEU A 256 17.72 -34.67 45.32
N LEU A 257 18.66 -33.93 44.74
CA LEU A 257 20.06 -34.32 44.55
C LEU A 257 20.95 -34.00 45.76
N GLY A 258 20.35 -33.51 46.86
CA GLY A 258 21.06 -33.13 48.10
C GLY A 258 21.94 -34.23 48.67
#